data_AF-A0A496V0Q9-F1
#
_entry.id   AF-A0A496V0Q9-F1
#
_cell.length_a   1.000
_cell.length_b   1.000
_cell.length_c   1.000
_cell.angle_alpha   90.00
_cell.angle_beta   90.00
_cell.angle_gamma   90.00
#
_symmetry.space_group_name_H-M   'P 1'
#
loop_
_entity.id
_entity.type
_entity.pdbx_description
1 polymer ?
#
loop_
_entity_poly.entity_id
_entity_poly.type
_entity_poly.pdbx_seq_one_letter_code
_entity_poly.pdbx_strand_id
1 'polypeptide(L)'
;MIKSKVQERHEQAMMLSDQAMVARINGDEERAVVLARQALEYESQAAALIPDEKASEPTRSILSQQLKQLSESSSTLKGTKSPTIG
;
A
#
# COMPACT_ATOMS: atom_id res chain seq x y z
N MET A 1 15.31 13.63 14.90
CA MET A 1 14.39 12.60 15.41
C MET A 1 14.71 11.29 14.69
N ILE A 2 14.88 10.19 15.43
CA ILE A 2 15.07 8.85 14.83
C ILE A 2 13.68 8.34 14.46
N LYS A 3 13.44 8.00 13.19
CA LYS A 3 12.17 7.40 12.74
C LYS A 3 12.08 5.96 13.26
N SER A 4 10.87 5.52 13.61
CA SER A 4 10.67 4.12 13.96
C SER A 4 10.69 3.27 12.69
N LYS A 5 11.06 1.99 12.80
CA LYS A 5 10.96 1.04 11.67
C LYS A 5 9.53 0.95 11.12
N VAL A 6 8.53 1.07 11.99
CA VAL A 6 7.11 1.14 11.59
C VAL A 6 6.89 2.33 10.64
N GLN A 7 7.36 3.51 11.03
CA GLN A 7 7.22 4.73 10.22
C GLN A 7 7.98 4.62 8.91
N GLU A 8 9.21 4.09 8.92
CA GLU A 8 9.99 3.90 7.69
C GLU A 8 9.27 2.98 6.70
N ARG A 9 8.73 1.85 7.16
CA ARG A 9 8.00 0.91 6.30
C ARG A 9 6.71 1.51 5.77
N HIS A 10 5.96 2.20 6.61
CA HIS A 10 4.75 2.91 6.21
C HIS A 10 5.04 3.98 5.13
N GLU A 11 6.08 4.79 5.31
CA GLU A 11 6.46 5.80 4.33
C GLU A 11 6.88 5.19 2.98
N GLN A 12 7.59 4.05 2.99
CA GLN A 12 7.92 3.31 1.76
C GLN A 12 6.66 2.79 1.07
N ALA A 13 5.71 2.25 1.83
CA ALA A 13 4.42 1.81 1.29
C ALA A 13 3.70 2.97 0.59
N MET A 14 3.69 4.15 1.21
CA MET A 14 3.00 5.31 0.66
C MET A 14 3.66 5.86 -0.61
N MET A 15 4.99 5.95 -0.63
CA MET A 15 5.71 6.35 -1.85
C MET A 15 5.46 5.40 -3.02
N LEU A 16 5.37 4.09 -2.77
CA LEU A 16 5.08 3.10 -3.81
C LEU A 16 3.62 3.16 -4.26
N SER A 17 2.69 3.41 -3.34
CA SER A 17 1.26 3.62 -3.66
C SER A 17 1.07 4.84 -4.57
N ASP A 18 1.75 5.94 -4.29
CA ASP A 18 1.70 7.15 -5.12
C ASP A 18 2.27 6.87 -6.52
N GLN A 19 3.39 6.15 -6.61
CA GLN A 19 3.95 5.74 -7.90
C GLN A 19 3.02 4.80 -8.66
N ALA A 20 2.33 3.87 -7.96
CA ALA A 20 1.36 2.97 -8.58
C ALA A 20 0.19 3.77 -9.20
N MET A 21 -0.27 4.81 -8.50
CA MET A 21 -1.31 5.71 -9.01
C MET A 21 -0.84 6.45 -10.26
N VAL A 22 0.38 7.00 -10.25
CA VAL A 22 0.97 7.68 -11.41
C VAL A 22 1.10 6.72 -12.61
N ALA A 23 1.60 5.50 -12.39
CA ALA A 23 1.71 4.49 -13.44
C ALA A 23 0.36 4.14 -14.06
N ARG A 24 -0.68 3.96 -13.22
CA ARG A 24 -2.05 3.72 -13.66
C ARG A 24 -2.60 4.87 -14.50
N ILE A 25 -2.41 6.12 -14.06
CA ILE A 25 -2.85 7.32 -14.80
C ILE A 25 -2.18 7.39 -16.17
N ASN A 26 -0.93 6.96 -16.28
CA ASN A 26 -0.18 6.91 -17.53
C ASN A 26 -0.51 5.70 -18.41
N GLY A 27 -1.43 4.82 -17.99
CA GLY A 27 -1.80 3.61 -18.71
C GLY A 27 -0.80 2.45 -18.56
N ASP A 28 0.21 2.57 -17.71
CA ASP A 28 1.18 1.52 -17.41
C ASP A 28 0.63 0.59 -16.32
N GLU A 29 -0.37 -0.23 -16.70
CA GLU A 29 -1.11 -1.10 -15.80
C GLU A 29 -0.22 -2.16 -15.13
N GLU A 30 0.74 -2.75 -15.87
CA GLU A 30 1.64 -3.76 -15.33
C GLU A 30 2.51 -3.17 -14.21
N ARG A 31 3.11 -2.00 -14.46
CA ARG A 31 3.91 -1.31 -13.45
C ARG A 31 3.07 -0.88 -12.26
N ALA A 32 1.83 -0.41 -12.48
CA ALA A 32 0.92 -0.06 -11.40
C ALA A 32 0.63 -1.26 -10.49
N VAL A 33 0.40 -2.45 -11.06
CA VAL A 33 0.19 -3.69 -10.29
C VAL A 33 1.42 -4.06 -9.48
N VAL A 34 2.63 -3.99 -10.06
CA VAL A 34 3.88 -4.32 -9.35
C VAL A 34 4.10 -3.37 -8.18
N LEU A 35 3.98 -2.07 -8.39
CA LEU A 35 4.16 -1.05 -7.36
C LEU A 35 3.12 -1.17 -6.24
N ALA A 36 1.86 -1.42 -6.58
CA ALA A 36 0.80 -1.60 -5.59
C ALA A 36 1.01 -2.84 -4.70
N ARG A 37 1.53 -3.94 -5.27
CA ARG A 37 1.89 -5.12 -4.48
C ARG A 37 3.05 -4.84 -3.54
N GLN A 38 4.06 -4.11 -3.99
CA GLN A 38 5.18 -3.72 -3.14
C GLN A 38 4.73 -2.79 -2.02
N ALA A 39 3.83 -1.84 -2.30
CA ALA A 39 3.23 -0.98 -1.29
C ALA A 39 2.50 -1.80 -0.20
N LEU A 40 1.68 -2.76 -0.62
CA LEU A 40 0.97 -3.65 0.29
C LEU A 40 1.91 -4.47 1.19
N GLU A 41 3.01 -4.96 0.63
CA GLU A 41 4.02 -5.72 1.36
C GLU A 41 4.69 -4.86 2.44
N TYR A 42 5.11 -3.64 2.11
CA TYR A 42 5.70 -2.73 3.10
C TYR A 42 4.73 -2.35 4.21
N GLU A 43 3.46 -2.10 3.88
CA GLU A 43 2.44 -1.78 4.88
C GLU A 43 2.14 -2.98 5.79
N SER A 44 2.13 -4.20 5.22
CA SER A 44 1.96 -5.44 5.99
C SER A 44 3.11 -5.62 6.99
N GLN A 45 4.34 -5.33 6.57
CA GLN A 45 5.51 -5.35 7.45
C GLN A 45 5.45 -4.26 8.52
N ALA A 46 4.93 -3.07 8.21
CA ALA A 46 4.74 -2.00 9.19
C ALA A 46 3.73 -2.41 10.27
N ALA A 47 2.59 -2.96 9.85
CA ALA A 47 1.54 -3.44 10.76
C ALA A 47 2.02 -4.60 11.65
N ALA A 48 2.82 -5.53 11.10
CA ALA A 48 3.37 -6.66 11.84
C ALA A 48 4.37 -6.27 12.94
N LEU A 49 4.94 -5.06 12.87
CA LEU A 49 5.85 -4.53 13.89
C LEU A 49 5.12 -3.87 15.07
N ILE A 50 3.81 -3.68 14.99
CA ILE A 50 3.03 -3.07 16.08
C ILE A 50 2.49 -4.17 17.01
N PRO A 51 2.79 -4.10 18.33
CA PRO A 51 2.24 -5.03 19.30
C PRO A 51 0.70 -5.00 19.40
N ASP A 52 0.09 -6.16 19.64
CA ASP A 52 -1.34 -6.28 19.93
C ASP A 52 -1.63 -5.90 21.39
N GLU A 53 -1.48 -4.61 21.70
CA GLU A 53 -1.74 -4.07 23.04
C GLU A 53 -2.40 -2.70 22.97
N LYS A 54 -3.18 -2.35 24.00
CA LYS A 54 -3.93 -1.09 24.07
C LYS A 54 -3.03 0.14 23.98
N ALA A 55 -1.78 0.05 24.43
CA ALA A 55 -0.81 1.15 24.36
C ALA A 55 -0.36 1.49 22.92
N SER A 56 -0.54 0.55 21.99
CA SER A 56 -0.22 0.73 20.57
C SER A 56 -1.36 1.36 19.75
N GLU A 57 -2.51 1.61 20.39
CA GLU A 57 -3.59 2.38 19.77
C GLU A 57 -3.35 3.88 19.93
N PRO A 58 -3.71 4.72 18.93
CA PRO A 58 -4.49 4.37 17.73
C PRO A 58 -3.65 3.91 16.53
N THR A 59 -2.32 3.85 16.67
CA THR A 59 -1.40 3.59 15.56
C THR A 59 -1.70 2.27 14.85
N ARG A 60 -2.02 1.22 15.61
CA ARG A 60 -2.44 -0.07 15.05
C ARG A 60 -3.70 0.03 14.20
N SER A 61 -4.76 0.67 14.71
CA SER A 61 -6.00 0.84 13.95
C SER A 61 -5.78 1.64 12.67
N ILE A 62 -4.94 2.68 12.71
CA ILE A 62 -4.63 3.51 11.54
C ILE A 62 -3.91 2.69 10.45
N LEU A 63 -2.81 1.99 10.80
CA LEU A 63 -2.10 1.16 9.82
C LEU A 63 -2.96 0.00 9.30
N SER A 64 -3.80 -0.60 10.15
CA SER A 64 -4.69 -1.68 9.72
C SER A 64 -5.71 -1.20 8.68
N GLN A 65 -6.24 0.02 8.87
CA GLN A 65 -7.13 0.64 7.91
C GLN A 65 -6.41 0.97 6.59
N GLN A 66 -5.18 1.48 6.66
CA GLN A 66 -4.36 1.78 5.48
C GLN A 66 -4.02 0.50 4.70
N LEU A 67 -3.63 -0.57 5.41
CA LEU A 67 -3.38 -1.88 4.82
C LEU A 67 -4.59 -2.40 4.04
N LYS A 68 -5.79 -2.28 4.61
CA LYS A 68 -7.04 -2.66 3.95
C LYS A 68 -7.25 -1.88 2.65
N GLN A 69 -7.06 -0.56 2.69
CA GLN A 69 -7.20 0.29 1.49
C GLN A 69 -6.21 -0.08 0.38
N LEU A 70 -4.96 -0.37 0.74
CA LEU A 70 -3.93 -0.80 -0.22
C LEU A 70 -4.25 -2.17 -0.81
N SER A 71 -4.79 -3.10 -0.01
CA SER A 71 -5.20 -4.42 -0.47
C SER A 71 -6.35 -4.35 -1.48
N GLU A 72 -7.35 -3.51 -1.19
CA GLU A 72 -8.48 -3.26 -2.10
C GLU A 72 -7.99 -2.62 -3.41
N SER A 73 -7.16 -1.58 -3.31
CA SER A 73 -6.59 -0.89 -4.48
C SER A 73 -5.76 -1.83 -5.35
N SER A 74 -4.86 -2.62 -4.75
CA SER A 74 -4.08 -3.63 -5.48
C SER A 74 -4.96 -4.69 -6.14
N SER A 75 -6.11 -5.01 -5.56
CA SER A 75 -7.06 -5.96 -6.13
C SER A 75 -7.79 -5.36 -7.34
N THR A 76 -8.19 -4.09 -7.27
CA THR A 76 -8.82 -3.39 -8.40
C THR A 76 -7.91 -3.28 -9.62
N LEU A 77 -6.59 -3.09 -9.40
CA LEU A 77 -5.59 -3.03 -10.47
C LEU A 77 -5.43 -4.37 -11.22
N LYS A 78 -5.79 -5.51 -10.62
CA LYS A 78 -5.80 -6.81 -11.33
C LYS A 78 -7.07 -7.03 -12.14
N GLY A 79 -8.13 -6.26 -11.91
CA GLY A 79 -9.47 -6.48 -12.43
C GLY A 79 -9.78 -5.79 -13.76
N THR A 80 -8.92 -4.88 -14.24
CA THR A 80 -9.14 -4.18 -15.51
C THR A 80 -8.60 -5.03 -16.65
N LYS A 81 -9.46 -5.87 -17.24
CA LYS A 81 -9.28 -6.21 -18.65
C LYS A 81 -9.45 -4.91 -19.44
N SER A 82 -8.43 -4.54 -20.21
CA SER A 82 -8.41 -3.35 -21.05
C SER A 82 -9.69 -3.26 -21.90
N PRO A 83 -10.30 -2.08 -22.11
CA PRO A 83 -11.28 -1.92 -23.17
C PRO A 83 -10.56 -2.14 -24.49
N THR A 84 -10.79 -3.28 -25.13
CA THR A 84 -10.50 -3.44 -26.55
C THR A 84 -11.47 -2.53 -27.32
N ILE A 85 -11.05 -1.30 -27.58
CA ILE A 85 -11.63 -0.50 -28.65
C ILE A 85 -10.89 -0.88 -29.93
N GLY A 86 -11.52 -1.77 -30.69
CA GLY A 86 -11.18 -2.03 -32.09
C GLY A 86 -11.74 -0.96 -33.01
#